data_AF-A0A0B4K780-F1
#
_entry.id   AF-A0A0B4K780-F1
#
_cell.length_a   1.000
_cell.length_b   1.000
_cell.length_c   1.000
_cell.angle_alpha   90.00
_cell.angle_beta   90.00
_cell.angle_gamma   90.00
#
_symmetry.space_group_name_H-M   'P 1'
#
loop_
_entity.id
_entity.type
_entity.pdbx_description
1 polymer ?
#
loop_
_entity_poly.entity_id
_entity_poly.type
_entity_poly.pdbx_seq_one_letter_code
_entity_poly.pdbx_strand_id
1 'polypeptide(L)'
;MSSQMQCHCRACRHNVPNEIIDLCSPQKQPVKRLRSDLGDSDEPYMCPICMENVRRRQPAATPCGHVFCYDCIQKAIGDYKKCPMCNKKIMYKQLTRIFL
;
A
#
# COMPACT_ATOMS: atom_id res chain seq x y z
N MET A 1 45.01 2.83 -5.89
CA MET A 1 44.48 2.11 -7.07
C MET A 1 43.08 1.62 -6.70
N SER A 2 42.07 2.49 -6.80
CA SER A 2 40.73 2.20 -6.29
C SER A 2 39.84 1.76 -7.44
N SER A 3 39.63 0.44 -7.53
CA SER A 3 38.76 -0.22 -8.50
C SER A 3 37.29 0.18 -8.26
N GLN A 4 36.64 0.80 -9.25
CA GLN A 4 35.21 1.09 -9.20
C GLN A 4 34.43 -0.18 -9.60
N MET A 5 33.68 -0.75 -8.66
CA MET A 5 32.71 -1.82 -8.92
C MET A 5 31.56 -1.26 -9.76
N GLN A 6 31.53 -1.62 -11.05
CA GLN A 6 30.45 -1.26 -11.95
C GLN A 6 29.38 -2.37 -11.94
N CYS A 7 28.18 -2.07 -11.45
CA CYS A 7 27.09 -3.04 -11.40
C CYS A 7 26.50 -3.28 -12.81
N HIS A 8 26.46 -4.52 -13.25
CA HIS A 8 26.00 -4.92 -14.60
C HIS A 8 24.49 -5.26 -14.71
N CYS A 9 23.69 -5.03 -13.67
CA CYS A 9 22.27 -5.37 -13.64
C CYS A 9 21.41 -4.44 -14.52
N ARG A 10 20.45 -5.01 -15.29
CA ARG A 10 19.47 -4.27 -16.12
C ARG A 10 18.63 -3.26 -15.32
N ALA A 11 18.42 -3.49 -14.02
CA ALA A 11 17.66 -2.60 -13.16
C ALA A 11 18.40 -1.29 -12.84
N CYS A 12 19.73 -1.30 -12.79
CA CYS A 12 20.54 -0.13 -12.40
C CYS A 12 20.78 0.85 -13.55
N ARG A 13 20.66 0.42 -14.82
CA ARG A 13 20.88 1.32 -15.98
C ARG A 13 19.77 2.35 -16.20
N HIS A 14 18.59 2.12 -15.63
CA HIS A 14 17.43 3.02 -15.76
C HIS A 14 17.00 3.64 -14.43
N ASN A 15 17.66 3.29 -13.33
CA ASN A 15 17.37 3.80 -12.01
C ASN A 15 18.63 4.44 -11.44
N VAL A 16 19.02 5.56 -12.04
CA VAL A 16 19.96 6.50 -11.45
C VAL A 16 19.14 7.28 -10.43
N PRO A 17 19.42 7.20 -9.12
CA PRO A 17 18.75 8.04 -8.14
C PRO A 17 18.99 9.50 -8.53
N ASN A 18 17.92 10.27 -8.72
CA ASN A 18 18.04 11.66 -9.15
C ASN A 18 18.70 12.54 -8.06
N GLU A 19 18.81 12.03 -6.82
CA GLU A 19 19.54 12.65 -5.72
C GLU A 19 20.14 11.57 -4.80
N ILE A 20 21.38 11.77 -4.34
CA ILE A 20 21.95 11.04 -3.21
C ILE A 20 21.42 11.70 -1.95
N ILE A 21 20.46 11.06 -1.28
CA ILE A 21 19.93 11.53 0.00
C ILE A 21 20.97 11.19 1.07
N ASP A 22 21.56 12.19 1.71
CA ASP A 22 22.45 12.01 2.86
C ASP A 22 21.63 11.75 4.13
N LEU A 23 21.49 10.48 4.52
CA LEU A 23 20.79 10.09 5.76
C LEU A 23 21.50 10.54 7.05
N CYS A 24 22.77 10.96 6.98
CA CYS A 24 23.53 11.46 8.11
C CYS A 24 23.38 12.98 8.32
N SER A 25 22.75 13.70 7.38
CA SER A 25 22.42 15.11 7.56
C SER A 25 21.19 15.27 8.46
N PRO A 26 21.27 16.01 9.59
CA PRO A 26 20.15 16.21 10.52
C PRO A 26 18.99 17.05 9.94
N GLN A 27 19.12 17.54 8.71
CA GLN A 27 18.09 18.29 8.01
C GLN A 27 17.08 17.34 7.36
N LYS A 28 16.11 16.85 8.15
CA LYS A 28 14.94 16.13 7.65
C LYS A 28 14.12 17.05 6.73
N GLN A 29 14.38 17.00 5.43
CA GLN A 29 13.43 17.51 4.46
C GLN A 29 12.17 16.63 4.53
N PRO A 30 10.97 17.21 4.62
CA PRO A 30 9.75 16.41 4.60
C PRO A 30 9.67 15.78 3.22
N VAL A 31 9.84 14.45 3.15
CA VAL A 31 9.54 13.67 1.95
C VAL A 31 8.06 13.86 1.63
N LYS A 32 7.75 14.87 0.81
CA LYS A 32 6.46 15.00 0.15
C LYS A 32 6.38 13.76 -0.72
N ARG A 33 5.62 12.75 -0.28
CA ARG A 33 5.30 11.60 -1.12
C ARG A 33 4.62 12.18 -2.34
N LEU A 34 5.35 12.25 -3.46
CA LEU A 34 4.81 12.65 -4.75
C LEU A 34 3.76 11.58 -5.08
N ARG A 35 2.49 11.87 -4.77
CA ARG A 35 1.36 11.07 -5.23
C ARG A 35 1.28 11.34 -6.71
N SER A 36 1.91 10.46 -7.48
CA SER A 36 1.90 10.48 -8.93
C SER A 36 0.46 10.39 -9.43
N ASP A 37 -0.02 11.50 -9.99
CA ASP A 37 -0.85 11.60 -11.19
C ASP A 37 -1.67 10.36 -11.59
N LEU A 38 -2.69 10.00 -10.83
CA LEU A 38 -3.78 9.13 -11.30
C LEU A 38 -5.08 9.45 -10.54
N GLY A 39 -5.90 10.35 -11.08
CA GLY A 39 -7.32 10.47 -10.76
C GLY A 39 -7.66 11.04 -9.38
N ASP A 40 -7.89 12.35 -9.35
CA ASP A 40 -8.47 13.10 -8.23
C ASP A 40 -9.93 12.68 -7.96
N SER A 41 -10.10 11.51 -7.36
CA SER A 41 -11.28 11.18 -6.57
C SER A 41 -10.86 11.35 -5.12
N ASP A 42 -11.12 12.54 -4.58
CA ASP A 42 -10.67 13.12 -3.30
C ASP A 42 -11.17 12.37 -2.04
N GLU A 43 -11.13 11.04 -2.06
CA GLU A 43 -11.47 10.22 -0.91
C GLU A 43 -10.43 9.10 -0.75
N PRO A 44 -9.39 9.29 0.09
CA PRO A 44 -8.20 8.45 0.13
C PRO A 44 -8.42 7.01 0.65
N TYR A 45 -9.67 6.61 0.88
CA TYR A 45 -10.04 5.32 1.47
C TYR A 45 -11.29 4.73 0.80
N MET A 46 -11.17 4.32 -0.45
CA MET A 46 -12.25 3.61 -1.17
C MET A 46 -12.14 2.10 -0.98
N CYS A 47 -13.27 1.43 -0.79
CA CYS A 47 -13.30 -0.03 -0.76
C CYS A 47 -13.11 -0.56 -2.18
N PRO A 48 -12.15 -1.45 -2.45
CA PRO A 48 -11.95 -2.01 -3.80
C PRO A 48 -13.08 -2.95 -4.25
N ILE A 49 -14.04 -3.29 -3.39
CA ILE A 49 -15.16 -4.19 -3.71
C ILE A 49 -16.39 -3.38 -4.13
N CYS A 50 -16.86 -2.46 -3.29
CA CYS A 50 -18.06 -1.65 -3.59
C CYS A 50 -17.75 -0.26 -4.15
N MET A 51 -16.47 0.13 -4.20
CA MET A 51 -15.99 1.45 -4.65
C MET A 51 -16.52 2.63 -3.83
N GLU A 52 -17.04 2.38 -2.63
CA GLU A 52 -17.50 3.42 -1.70
C GLU A 52 -16.45 3.71 -0.62
N ASN A 53 -16.56 4.89 0.00
CA ASN A 53 -15.68 5.31 1.08
C ASN A 53 -15.80 4.39 2.31
N VAL A 54 -14.70 3.71 2.68
CA VAL A 54 -14.64 2.79 3.82
C VAL A 54 -14.84 3.50 5.16
N ARG A 55 -14.49 4.80 5.29
CA ARG A 55 -14.67 5.58 6.54
C ARG A 55 -16.13 5.60 6.97
N ARG A 56 -17.04 5.68 6.00
CA ARG A 56 -18.49 5.71 6.22
C ARG A 56 -19.09 4.30 6.42
N ARG A 57 -18.29 3.24 6.29
CA ARG A 57 -18.76 1.85 6.16
C ARG A 57 -17.98 0.85 7.02
N GLN A 58 -17.59 1.27 8.22
CA GLN A 58 -16.87 0.45 9.19
C GLN A 58 -15.63 -0.22 8.57
N PRO A 59 -14.52 0.50 8.47
CA PRO A 59 -13.36 -0.01 7.77
C PRO A 59 -12.71 -1.19 8.52
N ALA A 60 -12.28 -2.19 7.77
CA ALA A 60 -11.65 -3.40 8.27
C ALA A 60 -10.38 -3.73 7.49
N ALA A 61 -9.31 -4.02 8.21
CA ALA A 61 -8.03 -4.46 7.67
C ALA A 61 -7.90 -5.97 7.79
N THR A 62 -7.36 -6.57 6.73
CA THR A 62 -6.92 -7.98 6.73
C THR A 62 -5.51 -8.09 7.35
N PRO A 63 -5.07 -9.29 7.79
CA PRO A 63 -3.70 -9.50 8.29
C PRO A 63 -2.60 -9.19 7.28
N CYS A 64 -2.94 -9.15 5.99
CA CYS A 64 -2.01 -8.76 4.94
C CYS A 64 -1.94 -7.24 4.68
N GLY A 65 -2.71 -6.44 5.42
CA GLY A 65 -2.68 -4.97 5.35
C GLY A 65 -3.67 -4.33 4.38
N HIS A 66 -4.39 -5.11 3.57
CA HIS A 66 -5.43 -4.57 2.68
C HIS A 66 -6.70 -4.20 3.45
N VAL A 67 -7.33 -3.08 3.07
CA VAL A 67 -8.48 -2.46 3.76
C VAL A 67 -9.73 -2.48 2.89
N PHE A 68 -10.88 -2.76 3.52
CA PHE A 68 -12.21 -2.86 2.89
C PHE A 68 -13.30 -2.34 3.85
N CYS A 69 -14.54 -2.17 3.39
CA CYS A 69 -15.70 -2.13 4.30
C CYS A 69 -15.91 -3.48 4.97
N TYR A 70 -16.33 -3.48 6.24
CA TYR A 70 -16.54 -4.69 7.03
C TYR A 70 -17.49 -5.67 6.32
N ASP A 71 -18.65 -5.20 5.86
CA ASP A 71 -19.64 -6.03 5.14
C ASP A 71 -19.04 -6.69 3.89
N CYS A 72 -18.21 -5.94 3.16
CA CYS A 72 -17.66 -6.32 1.87
C CYS A 72 -16.61 -7.42 2.04
N ILE A 73 -15.68 -7.24 2.98
CA ILE A 73 -14.69 -8.28 3.28
C ILE A 73 -15.33 -9.47 3.98
N GLN A 74 -16.38 -9.29 4.79
CA GLN A 74 -17.08 -10.40 5.42
C GLN A 74 -17.74 -11.32 4.37
N LYS A 75 -18.40 -10.74 3.35
CA LYS A 75 -18.96 -11.52 2.23
C LYS A 75 -17.86 -12.24 1.45
N ALA A 76 -16.79 -11.53 1.08
CA ALA A 76 -15.67 -12.12 0.33
C ALA A 76 -14.97 -13.28 1.08
N ILE A 77 -14.81 -13.18 2.40
CA ILE A 77 -14.31 -14.29 3.22
C ILE A 77 -15.31 -15.44 3.24
N GLY A 78 -16.62 -15.15 3.21
CA GLY A 78 -17.69 -16.15 3.12
C GLY A 78 -17.48 -17.11 1.97
N ASP A 79 -17.30 -16.54 0.79
CA ASP A 79 -17.26 -17.27 -0.47
C ASP A 79 -15.88 -17.91 -0.74
N TYR A 80 -14.78 -17.16 -0.51
CA TYR A 80 -13.46 -17.55 -1.01
C TYR A 80 -12.42 -17.88 0.07
N LYS A 81 -12.64 -17.46 1.33
CA LYS A 81 -11.67 -17.59 2.45
C LYS A 81 -10.27 -17.00 2.14
N LYS A 82 -10.21 -16.00 1.27
CA LYS A 82 -8.97 -15.34 0.80
C LYS A 82 -9.16 -13.83 0.71
N CYS A 83 -8.07 -13.08 0.82
CA CYS A 83 -8.06 -11.63 0.59
C CYS A 83 -8.28 -11.33 -0.91
N PRO A 84 -9.26 -10.49 -1.29
CA PRO A 84 -9.52 -10.15 -2.69
C PRO A 84 -8.36 -9.47 -3.43
N MET A 85 -7.43 -8.82 -2.71
CA MET A 85 -6.34 -8.04 -3.30
C MET A 85 -5.07 -8.86 -3.55
N CYS A 86 -4.76 -9.83 -2.69
CA CYS A 86 -3.50 -10.57 -2.75
C CYS A 86 -3.64 -12.08 -2.59
N ASN A 87 -4.87 -12.60 -2.53
CA ASN A 87 -5.19 -14.03 -2.43
C ASN A 87 -4.66 -14.76 -1.19
N LYS A 88 -4.09 -14.04 -0.20
CA LYS A 88 -3.68 -14.65 1.08
C LYS A 88 -4.89 -15.22 1.81
N LYS A 89 -4.77 -16.45 2.32
CA LYS A 89 -5.82 -17.10 3.13
C LYS A 89 -6.11 -16.29 4.39
N ILE A 90 -7.38 -16.04 4.67
CA ILE A 90 -7.85 -15.27 5.82
C ILE A 90 -9.13 -15.87 6.39
N MET A 91 -9.34 -15.70 7.69
CA MET A 91 -10.52 -16.10 8.44
C MET A 91 -11.20 -14.88 9.07
N TYR A 92 -12.49 -14.97 9.35
CA TYR A 92 -13.28 -13.90 9.97
C TYR A 92 -12.65 -13.34 11.24
N LYS A 93 -12.13 -14.21 12.11
CA LYS A 93 -11.51 -13.84 13.39
C LYS A 93 -10.23 -13.01 13.25
N GLN A 94 -9.67 -12.93 12.05
CA GLN A 94 -8.42 -12.22 11.76
C GLN A 94 -8.66 -10.83 11.18
N LEU A 95 -9.92 -10.41 11.03
CA LEU A 95 -10.25 -9.05 10.61
C LEU A 95 -10.09 -8.08 11.78
N THR A 96 -9.31 -7.04 11.56
CA THR A 96 -9.14 -5.95 12.51
C THR A 96 -9.97 -4.76 12.05
N ARG A 97 -10.92 -4.31 12.88
CA ARG A 97 -11.59 -3.04 12.64
C ARG A 97 -10.60 -1.90 12.82
N ILE A 98 -10.57 -0.98 11.86
CA ILE A 98 -9.73 0.23 11.94
C ILE A 98 -10.62 1.45 12.23
N PHE A 99 -10.02 2.49 12.80
CA PHE A 99 -10.66 3.77 13.08
C PHE A 99 -9.87 4.83 12.31
N LEU A 100 -10.49 5.42 11.28
CA LEU A 100 -9.89 6.33 10.30
C LEU A 100 -10.47 7.75 10.41
#